data_AF-H8GZC7-F1
#
_entry.id   AF-H8GZC7-F1
#
_cell.length_a   1.000
_cell.length_b   1.000
_cell.length_c   1.000
_cell.angle_alpha   90.00
_cell.angle_beta   90.00
_cell.angle_gamma   90.00
#
_symmetry.space_group_name_H-M   'P 1'
#
loop_
_entity.id
_entity.type
_entity.pdbx_description
1 polymer ?
#
loop_
_entity_poly.entity_id
_entity_poly.type
_entity_poly.pdbx_seq_one_letter_code
_entity_poly.pdbx_strand_id
1 'polypeptide(L)'
;MTTTAAPDMTMMTMTPADAFARAQEYAVQADVAYPVPFYDRTLWKAAVDASYMAASQDTSNRAYDAYLAQLYTKTQWWINAYNAWNNLGDLNDTEKEWASLSAAKLAYIALQRGDRTTARMYVEKGMSWKDSASLQAIMRRL
;
A
#
# COMPACT_ATOMS: atom_id res chain seq x y z
N MET A 1 26.52 -3.91 -50.91
CA MET A 1 25.26 -4.15 -50.16
C MET A 1 25.53 -3.79 -48.72
N THR A 2 25.11 -2.61 -48.28
CA THR A 2 25.21 -2.17 -46.89
C THR A 2 23.95 -2.60 -46.16
N THR A 3 24.06 -3.64 -45.33
CA THR A 3 22.99 -4.04 -44.41
C THR A 3 22.90 -3.00 -43.30
N THR A 4 21.90 -2.13 -43.39
CA THR A 4 21.49 -1.25 -42.29
C THR A 4 20.97 -2.13 -41.17
N ALA A 5 21.74 -2.25 -40.08
CA ALA A 5 21.24 -2.82 -38.84
C ALA A 5 20.08 -1.94 -38.36
N ALA A 6 18.89 -2.53 -38.21
CA ALA A 6 17.76 -1.88 -37.57
C ALA A 6 18.17 -1.46 -36.15
N PRO A 7 17.74 -0.30 -35.65
CA PRO A 7 17.95 0.05 -34.26
C PRO A 7 17.29 -1.02 -33.42
N ASP A 8 18.10 -1.72 -32.64
CA ASP A 8 17.70 -2.67 -31.64
C ASP A 8 16.82 -1.91 -30.65
N MET A 9 15.50 -1.97 -30.83
CA MET A 9 14.53 -1.50 -29.85
C MET A 9 14.59 -2.48 -28.68
N THR A 10 15.67 -2.39 -27.90
CA THR A 10 15.67 -2.78 -26.51
C THR A 10 14.54 -1.96 -25.89
N MET A 11 13.36 -2.57 -25.77
CA MET A 11 12.38 -2.11 -24.80
C MET A 11 13.18 -1.97 -23.52
N MET A 12 13.41 -0.74 -23.04
CA MET A 12 13.93 -0.51 -21.70
C MET A 12 12.89 -1.13 -20.77
N THR A 13 13.04 -2.43 -20.49
CA THR A 13 12.31 -3.12 -19.45
C THR A 13 12.77 -2.47 -18.17
N MET A 14 11.98 -1.49 -17.71
CA MET A 14 12.18 -0.80 -16.45
C MET A 14 12.39 -1.86 -15.37
N THR A 15 13.55 -1.83 -14.71
CA THR A 15 13.89 -2.84 -13.70
C THR A 15 13.02 -2.63 -12.45
N PRO A 16 12.91 -3.63 -11.55
CA PRO A 16 12.21 -3.43 -10.29
C PRO A 16 12.77 -2.26 -9.47
N ALA A 17 14.09 -2.05 -9.51
CA ALA A 17 14.75 -0.94 -8.84
C ALA A 17 14.38 0.42 -9.46
N ASP A 18 14.34 0.51 -10.79
CA ASP A 18 13.91 1.74 -11.48
C ASP A 18 12.44 2.07 -11.18
N ALA A 19 11.58 1.05 -11.11
CA ALA A 19 10.18 1.20 -10.78
C ALA A 19 9.99 1.69 -9.33
N PHE A 20 10.77 1.14 -8.40
CA PHE A 20 10.79 1.57 -7.01
C PHE A 20 11.23 3.03 -6.87
N ALA A 21 12.30 3.42 -7.57
CA ALA A 21 12.78 4.81 -7.58
C ALA A 21 11.72 5.77 -8.14
N ARG A 22 11.09 5.43 -9.28
CA ARG A 22 9.99 6.24 -9.85
C ARG A 22 8.80 6.34 -8.91
N ALA A 23 8.46 5.28 -8.19
CA ALA A 23 7.39 5.31 -7.22
C ALA A 23 7.64 6.33 -6.10
N GLN A 24 8.89 6.46 -5.66
CA GLN A 24 9.31 7.47 -4.68
C GLN A 24 9.24 8.89 -5.27
N GLU A 25 9.74 9.09 -6.48
CA GLU A 25 9.68 10.38 -7.17
C GLU A 25 8.24 10.87 -7.36
N TYR A 26 7.34 9.99 -7.83
CA TYR A 26 5.93 10.33 -7.99
C TYR A 26 5.26 10.64 -6.65
N ALA A 27 5.58 9.91 -5.58
CA ALA A 27 5.05 10.18 -4.25
C ALA A 27 5.46 11.58 -3.75
N VAL A 28 6.73 11.97 -3.93
CA VAL A 28 7.21 13.31 -3.57
C VAL A 28 6.50 14.40 -4.38
N GLN A 29 6.36 14.21 -5.69
CA GLN A 29 5.62 15.17 -6.53
C GLN A 29 4.14 15.24 -6.12
N ALA A 30 3.54 14.11 -5.77
CA ALA A 30 2.15 14.03 -5.34
C ALA A 30 1.92 14.74 -4.00
N ASP A 31 2.86 14.66 -3.06
CA ASP A 31 2.82 15.40 -1.79
C ASP A 31 2.82 16.92 -2.00
N VAL A 32 3.52 17.41 -3.02
CA VAL A 32 3.53 18.84 -3.38
C VAL A 32 2.23 19.24 -4.10
N ALA A 33 1.76 18.39 -5.01
CA ALA A 33 0.65 18.70 -5.90
C ALA A 33 -0.73 18.57 -5.23
N TYR A 34 -0.88 17.65 -4.27
CA TYR A 34 -2.18 17.29 -3.70
C TYR A 34 -2.21 17.45 -2.19
N PRO A 35 -3.10 18.31 -1.65
CA PRO A 35 -3.26 18.47 -0.20
C PRO A 35 -3.70 17.20 0.53
N VAL A 36 -4.36 16.28 -0.18
CA VAL A 36 -4.87 15.02 0.39
C VAL A 36 -4.44 13.84 -0.49
N PRO A 37 -3.83 12.79 0.09
CA PRO A 37 -3.40 11.62 -0.66
C PRO A 37 -4.57 10.66 -0.88
N PHE A 38 -5.21 10.77 -2.04
CA PHE A 38 -6.17 9.78 -2.53
C PHE A 38 -5.58 9.04 -3.72
N TYR A 39 -5.77 7.73 -3.75
CA TYR A 39 -5.29 6.85 -4.83
C TYR A 39 -5.68 7.37 -6.23
N ASP A 40 -6.91 7.87 -6.41
CA ASP A 40 -7.41 8.32 -7.72
C ASP A 40 -6.73 9.59 -8.26
N ARG A 41 -5.87 10.24 -7.48
CA ARG A 41 -5.07 11.36 -7.97
C ARG A 41 -3.96 10.83 -8.88
N THR A 42 -3.77 11.48 -10.02
CA THR A 42 -2.87 11.01 -11.10
C THR A 42 -1.48 10.63 -10.62
N LEU A 43 -0.81 11.46 -9.80
CA LEU A 43 0.55 11.15 -9.32
C LEU A 43 0.55 10.10 -8.20
N TRP A 44 -0.49 10.02 -7.36
CA TRP A 44 -0.60 8.96 -6.36
C TRP A 44 -0.85 7.61 -7.00
N LYS A 45 -1.72 7.56 -8.01
CA LYS A 45 -1.92 6.37 -8.84
C LYS A 45 -0.61 5.93 -9.50
N ALA A 46 0.11 6.86 -10.13
CA ALA A 46 1.39 6.56 -10.76
C ALA A 46 2.44 6.03 -9.76
N ALA A 47 2.50 6.60 -8.54
CA ALA A 47 3.36 6.11 -7.48
C ALA A 47 3.02 4.67 -7.07
N VAL A 48 1.73 4.39 -6.86
CA VAL A 48 1.24 3.05 -6.50
C VAL A 48 1.50 2.04 -7.62
N ASP A 49 1.21 2.39 -8.88
CA ASP A 49 1.40 1.51 -10.02
C ASP A 49 2.89 1.14 -10.22
N ALA A 50 3.78 2.12 -10.08
CA ALA A 50 5.23 1.88 -10.15
C ALA A 50 5.73 1.03 -8.97
N SER A 51 5.24 1.28 -7.75
CA SER A 51 5.59 0.47 -6.58
C SER A 51 5.08 -0.97 -6.68
N TYR A 52 3.88 -1.16 -7.24
CA TYR A 52 3.30 -2.47 -7.49
C TYR A 52 4.13 -3.25 -8.51
N MET A 53 4.60 -2.56 -9.56
CA MET A 53 5.48 -3.18 -10.55
C MET A 53 6.80 -3.65 -9.93
N ALA A 54 7.43 -2.85 -9.07
CA ALA A 54 8.63 -3.26 -8.33
C ALA A 54 8.37 -4.51 -7.47
N ALA A 55 7.33 -4.48 -6.64
CA ALA A 55 6.98 -5.57 -5.71
C ALA A 55 6.59 -6.87 -6.44
N SER A 56 5.89 -6.77 -7.57
CA SER A 56 5.44 -7.94 -8.33
C SER A 56 6.55 -8.61 -9.16
N GLN A 57 7.58 -7.86 -9.55
CA GLN A 57 8.69 -8.41 -10.34
C GLN A 57 9.86 -8.92 -9.48
N ASP A 58 9.99 -8.47 -8.24
CA ASP A 58 10.96 -8.97 -7.27
C ASP A 58 10.29 -9.23 -5.92
N THR A 59 9.66 -10.40 -5.81
CA THR A 59 8.96 -10.85 -4.60
C THR A 59 9.90 -11.29 -3.48
N SER A 60 11.22 -11.25 -3.71
CA SER A 60 12.21 -11.56 -2.67
C SER A 60 12.58 -10.32 -1.85
N ASN A 61 12.29 -9.13 -2.38
CA ASN A 61 12.66 -7.86 -1.76
C ASN A 61 11.52 -7.28 -0.92
N ARG A 62 11.53 -7.63 0.38
CA ARG A 62 10.57 -7.12 1.37
C ARG A 62 10.42 -5.59 1.36
N ALA A 63 11.46 -4.84 1.01
CA ALA A 63 11.38 -3.37 0.99
C ALA A 63 10.39 -2.85 -0.06
N TYR A 64 10.27 -3.54 -1.20
CA TYR A 64 9.30 -3.19 -2.24
C TYR A 64 7.87 -3.44 -1.79
N ASP A 65 7.61 -4.60 -1.18
CA ASP A 65 6.30 -4.93 -0.60
C ASP A 65 5.92 -3.98 0.55
N ALA A 66 6.87 -3.69 1.43
CA ALA A 66 6.67 -2.77 2.55
C ALA A 66 6.33 -1.36 2.06
N TYR A 67 7.01 -0.87 1.03
CA TYR A 67 6.73 0.45 0.47
C TYR A 67 5.39 0.51 -0.26
N LEU A 68 5.02 -0.55 -0.98
CA LEU A 68 3.70 -0.67 -1.59
C LEU A 68 2.59 -0.62 -0.52
N ALA A 69 2.77 -1.33 0.60
CA ALA A 69 1.85 -1.31 1.73
C ALA A 69 1.76 0.10 2.35
N GLN A 70 2.88 0.82 2.47
CA GLN A 70 2.90 2.23 2.91
C GLN A 70 2.10 3.13 1.98
N LEU A 71 2.29 3.00 0.67
CA LEU A 71 1.55 3.79 -0.31
C LEU A 71 0.05 3.49 -0.27
N TYR A 72 -0.36 2.22 -0.14
CA TYR A 72 -1.77 1.89 0.06
C TYR A 72 -2.36 2.51 1.33
N THR A 73 -1.62 2.50 2.44
CA THR A 73 -2.04 3.18 3.68
C THR A 73 -2.17 4.68 3.46
N LYS A 74 -1.15 5.32 2.87
CA LYS A 74 -1.09 6.77 2.63
C LYS A 74 -2.22 7.23 1.72
N THR A 75 -2.48 6.47 0.66
CA THR A 75 -3.51 6.78 -0.36
C THR A 75 -4.92 6.32 0.02
N GLN A 76 -5.09 5.81 1.25
CA GLN A 76 -6.36 5.37 1.82
C GLN A 76 -7.00 4.18 1.10
N TRP A 77 -6.19 3.37 0.40
CA TRP A 77 -6.66 2.15 -0.24
C TRP A 77 -6.71 0.99 0.76
N TRP A 78 -7.62 1.11 1.74
CA TRP A 78 -7.54 0.38 3.01
C TRP A 78 -7.51 -1.14 2.90
N ILE A 79 -8.27 -1.74 1.99
CA ILE A 79 -8.27 -3.20 1.82
C ILE A 79 -6.95 -3.71 1.24
N ASN A 80 -6.37 -2.99 0.28
CA ASN A 80 -5.07 -3.30 -0.28
C ASN A 80 -3.96 -3.10 0.75
N ALA A 81 -4.02 -2.03 1.55
CA ALA A 81 -3.09 -1.80 2.65
C ALA A 81 -3.13 -2.95 3.66
N TYR A 82 -4.32 -3.30 4.15
CA TYR A 82 -4.51 -4.40 5.11
C TYR A 82 -3.96 -5.72 4.58
N ASN A 83 -4.27 -6.07 3.32
CA ASN A 83 -3.79 -7.31 2.72
C ASN A 83 -2.26 -7.30 2.56
N ALA A 84 -1.67 -6.18 2.12
CA ALA A 84 -0.22 -6.06 1.97
C ALA A 84 0.49 -6.22 3.32
N TRP A 85 0.02 -5.53 4.37
CA TRP A 85 0.58 -5.70 5.73
C TRP A 85 0.41 -7.11 6.28
N ASN A 86 -0.71 -7.77 5.99
CA ASN A 86 -0.94 -9.14 6.42
C ASN A 86 -0.02 -10.16 5.75
N ASN A 87 0.44 -9.86 4.53
CA ASN A 87 1.30 -10.76 3.76
C ASN A 87 2.80 -10.53 4.02
N LEU A 88 3.19 -9.38 4.59
CA LEU A 88 4.58 -8.98 4.77
C LEU A 88 5.31 -9.75 5.90
N GLY A 89 4.58 -10.53 6.71
CA GLY A 89 5.14 -11.34 7.79
C GLY A 89 5.50 -10.52 9.03
N ASP A 90 6.76 -10.59 9.46
CA ASP A 90 7.25 -9.88 10.64
C ASP A 90 7.25 -8.37 10.40
N LEU A 91 6.44 -7.64 11.16
CA LEU A 91 6.33 -6.19 11.09
C LEU A 91 7.14 -5.53 12.19
N ASN A 92 7.83 -4.44 11.86
CA ASN A 92 8.39 -3.53 12.87
C ASN A 92 7.28 -2.68 13.52
N ASP A 93 7.62 -1.89 14.54
CA ASP A 93 6.64 -1.14 15.33
C ASP A 93 5.88 -0.09 14.51
N THR A 94 6.56 0.59 13.58
CA THR A 94 5.93 1.56 12.67
C THR A 94 4.99 0.86 11.67
N GLU A 95 5.40 -0.29 11.13
CA GLU A 95 4.56 -1.07 10.22
C GLU A 95 3.33 -1.63 10.94
N LYS A 96 3.46 -2.06 12.20
CA LYS A 96 2.33 -2.47 13.05
C LYS A 96 1.33 -1.33 13.26
N GLU A 97 1.80 -0.09 13.40
CA GLU A 97 0.91 1.09 13.47
C GLU A 97 0.08 1.26 12.19
N TRP A 98 0.72 1.19 11.03
CA TRP A 98 0.03 1.32 9.74
C TRP A 98 -0.90 0.14 9.45
N ALA A 99 -0.49 -1.08 9.79
CA ALA A 99 -1.32 -2.27 9.69
C ALA A 99 -2.57 -2.15 10.59
N SER A 100 -2.38 -1.77 11.86
CA SER A 100 -3.47 -1.51 12.82
C SER A 100 -4.41 -0.40 12.34
N LEU A 101 -3.87 0.68 11.75
CA LEU A 101 -4.68 1.76 11.16
C LEU A 101 -5.56 1.25 10.02
N SER A 102 -5.00 0.47 9.09
CA SER A 102 -5.77 -0.08 7.97
C SER A 102 -6.92 -0.98 8.45
N ALA A 103 -6.67 -1.82 9.46
CA ALA A 103 -7.68 -2.67 10.09
C ALA A 103 -8.77 -1.83 10.79
N ALA A 104 -8.39 -0.79 11.53
CA ALA A 104 -9.35 0.10 12.20
C ALA A 104 -10.28 0.80 11.20
N LYS A 105 -9.75 1.22 10.03
CA LYS A 105 -10.55 1.83 8.97
C LYS A 105 -11.54 0.84 8.36
N LEU A 106 -11.10 -0.39 8.05
CA LEU A 106 -11.99 -1.43 7.54
C LEU A 106 -13.05 -1.86 8.55
N ALA A 107 -12.67 -1.98 9.83
CA ALA A 107 -13.59 -2.27 10.92
C ALA A 107 -14.68 -1.20 11.04
N TYR A 108 -14.31 0.08 10.97
CA TYR A 108 -15.27 1.18 11.00
C TYR A 108 -16.23 1.14 9.81
N ILE A 109 -15.71 0.92 8.58
CA ILE A 109 -16.54 0.81 7.37
C ILE A 109 -17.50 -0.38 7.43
N ALA A 110 -17.05 -1.53 7.95
CA ALA A 110 -17.91 -2.70 8.18
C ALA A 110 -19.01 -2.39 9.21
N LEU A 111 -18.65 -1.77 10.34
CA LEU A 111 -19.61 -1.38 11.37
C LEU A 111 -20.67 -0.40 10.85
N GLN A 112 -20.28 0.59 10.04
CA GLN A 112 -21.22 1.54 9.42
C GLN A 112 -22.23 0.86 8.49
N ARG A 113 -21.85 -0.28 7.88
CA ARG A 113 -22.73 -1.10 7.03
C ARG A 113 -23.59 -2.08 7.83
N GLY A 114 -23.47 -2.10 9.17
CA GLY A 114 -24.17 -3.04 10.04
C GLY A 114 -23.52 -4.42 10.15
N ASP A 115 -22.37 -4.63 9.50
CA ASP A 115 -21.66 -5.92 9.51
C ASP A 115 -20.75 -6.04 10.73
N ARG A 116 -21.35 -6.39 11.88
CA ARG A 116 -20.64 -6.53 13.16
C ARG A 116 -19.64 -7.69 13.15
N THR A 117 -19.89 -8.74 12.37
CA THR A 117 -19.00 -9.91 12.29
C THR A 117 -17.70 -9.53 11.60
N THR A 118 -17.77 -8.92 10.42
CA THR A 118 -16.57 -8.46 9.70
C THR A 118 -15.88 -7.32 10.45
N ALA A 119 -16.64 -6.42 11.10
CA ALA A 119 -16.05 -5.39 11.94
C ALA A 119 -15.22 -5.98 13.09
N ARG A 120 -15.75 -7.00 13.79
CA ARG A 120 -15.03 -7.72 14.85
C ARG A 120 -13.75 -8.38 14.35
N MET A 121 -13.83 -9.08 13.22
CA MET A 121 -12.67 -9.73 12.60
C MET A 121 -11.53 -8.72 12.35
N TYR A 122 -11.84 -7.55 11.78
CA TYR A 122 -10.84 -6.51 11.57
C TYR A 122 -10.34 -5.89 12.88
N VAL A 123 -11.20 -5.71 13.89
CA VAL A 123 -10.77 -5.21 15.20
C VAL A 123 -9.74 -6.14 15.84
N GLU A 124 -10.07 -7.44 15.93
CA GLU A 124 -9.21 -8.44 16.55
C GLU A 124 -7.87 -8.55 15.83
N LYS A 125 -7.89 -8.58 14.50
CA LYS A 125 -6.64 -8.56 13.71
C LYS A 125 -5.84 -7.28 13.95
N GLY A 126 -6.48 -6.11 13.92
CA GLY A 126 -5.83 -4.83 14.16
C GLY A 126 -5.14 -4.79 15.52
N MET A 127 -5.81 -5.27 16.57
CA MET A 127 -5.29 -5.33 17.93
C MET A 127 -4.10 -6.29 18.04
N SER A 128 -4.05 -7.36 17.24
CA SER A 128 -2.90 -8.28 17.21
C SER A 128 -1.62 -7.63 16.65
N TRP A 129 -1.74 -6.63 15.77
CA TRP A 129 -0.59 -5.82 15.35
C TRP A 129 -0.28 -4.73 16.35
N LYS A 130 -1.27 -3.92 16.70
CA LYS A 130 -1.16 -2.86 17.69
C LYS A 130 -2.54 -2.50 18.24
N ASP A 131 -2.72 -2.64 19.54
CA ASP A 131 -3.93 -2.17 20.20
C ASP A 131 -3.94 -0.62 20.22
N SER A 132 -4.95 -0.03 19.57
CA SER A 132 -5.08 1.41 19.42
C SER A 132 -6.42 1.90 19.96
N ALA A 133 -6.48 3.15 20.41
CA ALA A 133 -7.70 3.75 20.94
C ALA A 133 -8.88 3.66 19.95
N SER A 134 -8.62 3.78 18.65
CA SER A 134 -9.62 3.61 17.59
C SER A 134 -10.23 2.20 17.60
N LEU A 135 -9.40 1.15 17.70
CA LEU A 135 -9.86 -0.24 17.75
C LEU A 135 -10.64 -0.51 19.03
N GLN A 136 -10.15 -0.05 20.18
CA GLN A 136 -10.87 -0.15 21.45
C GLN A 136 -12.24 0.54 21.39
N ALA A 137 -12.32 1.71 20.76
CA ALA A 137 -13.58 2.44 20.60
C ALA A 137 -14.57 1.70 19.68
N ILE A 138 -14.09 1.06 18.61
CA ILE A 138 -14.94 0.23 17.74
C ILE A 138 -15.41 -1.01 18.50
N MET A 139 -14.50 -1.68 19.23
CA MET A 139 -14.81 -2.88 20.02
C MET A 139 -15.94 -2.65 21.03
N ARG A 140 -15.97 -1.50 21.70
CA ARG A 140 -17.05 -1.12 22.64
C ARG A 140 -18.42 -0.94 21.99
N ARG A 141 -18.48 -0.79 20.65
CA ARG A 141 -19.71 -0.62 19.88
C ARG A 141 -20.20 -1.93 19.25
N LEU A 142 -19.37 -2.99 19.27
CA LEU A 142 -19.67 -4.32 18.74
C LEU A 142 -20.41 -5.20 19.74
#